data_AF-A0A132PMH0-F1
#
_entry.id   AF-A0A132PMH0-F1
#
_cell.length_a   1.000
_cell.length_b   1.000
_cell.length_c   1.000
_cell.angle_alpha   90.00
_cell.angle_beta   90.00
_cell.angle_gamma   90.00
#
_symmetry.space_group_name_H-M   'P 1'
#
loop_
_entity.id
_entity.type
_entity.pdbx_description
1 polymer ?
#
loop_
_entity_poly.entity_id
_entity_poly.type
_entity_poly.pdbx_seq_one_letter_code
_entity_poly.pdbx_strand_id
1 'polypeptide(L)'
;MVVALTPQEAAAKITQIDEAMGRARSLVAKMQGETETMVSGPWNGVAAGKFNELKTGQHDEYNLLIQTLTNVAEKGKKHIQSIATADQA
;
A
#
# COMPACT_ATOMS: atom_id res chain seq x y z
N MET A 1 9.45 -33.46 -5.87
CA MET A 1 8.82 -32.58 -6.88
C MET A 1 9.62 -31.30 -6.80
N VAL A 2 10.53 -31.01 -7.73
CA VAL A 2 11.42 -29.85 -7.55
C VAL A 2 10.57 -28.60 -7.55
N VAL A 3 10.54 -27.91 -6.41
CA VAL A 3 9.87 -26.63 -6.34
C VAL A 3 10.68 -25.65 -7.19
N ALA A 4 10.06 -25.05 -8.21
CA ALA A 4 10.72 -24.16 -9.17
C ALA A 4 11.20 -22.82 -8.58
N LEU A 5 11.08 -22.63 -7.26
CA LEU A 5 11.43 -21.39 -6.57
C LEU A 5 12.36 -21.72 -5.42
N THR A 6 13.64 -21.37 -5.56
CA THR A 6 14.60 -21.51 -4.47
C THR A 6 14.30 -20.53 -3.33
N PRO A 7 14.76 -20.79 -2.10
CA PRO A 7 14.62 -19.83 -0.99
C PRO A 7 15.20 -18.44 -1.30
N GLN A 8 16.28 -18.37 -2.07
CA GLN A 8 16.91 -17.11 -2.45
C GLN A 8 16.05 -16.31 -3.44
N GLU A 9 15.45 -16.98 -4.44
CA GLU A 9 14.53 -16.34 -5.37
C GLU A 9 13.22 -15.91 -4.69
N ALA A 10 12.76 -16.70 -3.72
CA ALA A 10 11.61 -16.35 -2.89
C ALA A 10 11.87 -15.08 -2.07
N ALA A 11 13.02 -14.99 -1.42
CA ALA A 11 13.43 -13.79 -0.68
C ALA A 11 13.51 -12.55 -1.60
N ALA A 12 14.10 -12.68 -2.80
CA ALA A 12 14.16 -11.59 -3.76
C ALA A 12 12.77 -11.10 -4.20
N LYS A 13 11.82 -12.01 -4.45
CA LYS A 13 10.44 -11.66 -4.79
C LYS A 13 9.71 -10.98 -3.62
N ILE A 14 9.94 -11.44 -2.39
CA ILE A 14 9.40 -10.81 -1.19
C ILE A 14 9.90 -9.38 -1.06
N THR A 15 11.21 -9.14 -1.24
CA THR A 15 11.79 -7.80 -1.23
C THR A 15 11.15 -6.88 -2.28
N GLN A 16 10.92 -7.38 -3.51
CA GLN A 16 10.25 -6.61 -4.56
C GLN A 16 8.81 -6.21 -4.17
N ILE A 17 8.09 -7.10 -3.48
CA ILE A 17 6.74 -6.80 -2.96
C ILE A 17 6.82 -5.71 -1.89
N ASP A 18 7.76 -5.80 -0.96
CA ASP A 18 7.94 -4.81 0.10
C ASP A 18 8.33 -3.43 -0.47
N GLU A 19 9.21 -3.38 -1.48
CA GLU A 19 9.55 -2.14 -2.19
C GLU A 19 8.33 -1.54 -2.91
N ALA A 20 7.51 -2.36 -3.56
CA ALA A 20 6.27 -1.90 -4.20
C ALA A 20 5.28 -1.34 -3.16
N MET A 21 5.12 -2.00 -2.02
CA MET A 21 4.30 -1.52 -0.90
C MET A 21 4.83 -0.21 -0.31
N GLY A 22 6.15 -0.06 -0.20
CA GLY A 22 6.79 1.19 0.20
C GLY A 22 6.45 2.34 -0.75
N ARG A 23 6.56 2.11 -2.07
CA ARG A 23 6.19 3.11 -3.09
C ARG A 23 4.71 3.48 -3.03
N ALA A 24 3.81 2.50 -2.84
CA ALA A 24 2.38 2.76 -2.72
C ALA A 24 2.06 3.65 -1.50
N ARG A 25 2.68 3.38 -0.35
CA ARG A 25 2.54 4.21 0.87
C ARG A 25 3.03 5.65 0.64
N SER A 26 4.19 5.81 -0.01
CA SER A 26 4.72 7.13 -0.33
C SER A 26 3.81 7.91 -1.29
N LEU A 27 3.21 7.24 -2.27
CA LEU A 27 2.25 7.87 -3.18
C LEU A 27 1.00 8.35 -2.44
N VAL A 28 0.46 7.54 -1.53
CA VAL A 28 -0.68 7.94 -0.68
C VAL A 28 -0.34 9.14 0.19
N ALA A 29 0.81 9.13 0.85
CA ALA A 29 1.25 10.27 1.66
C ALA A 29 1.39 11.55 0.81
N LYS A 30 1.89 11.44 -0.43
CA LYS A 30 1.96 12.56 -1.37
C LYS A 30 0.58 13.11 -1.74
N MET A 31 -0.37 12.24 -2.08
CA MET A 31 -1.75 12.64 -2.40
C MET A 31 -2.43 13.34 -1.23
N GLN A 32 -2.21 12.87 0.00
CA GLN A 32 -2.69 13.52 1.21
C GLN A 32 -2.09 14.93 1.37
N GLY A 33 -0.77 15.07 1.23
CA GLY A 33 -0.10 16.38 1.32
C GLY A 33 -0.51 17.37 0.23
N GLU A 34 -0.71 16.90 -1.00
CA GLU A 34 -1.24 17.74 -2.10
C GLU A 34 -2.67 18.22 -1.80
N THR A 35 -3.52 17.33 -1.26
CA THR A 35 -4.88 17.68 -0.84
C THR A 35 -4.88 18.72 0.28
N GLU A 36 -3.97 18.62 1.26
CA GLU A 36 -3.82 19.62 2.33
C GLU A 36 -3.33 20.97 1.81
N THR A 37 -2.40 20.96 0.87
CA THR A 37 -1.89 22.19 0.25
C THR A 37 -2.99 22.93 -0.50
N MET A 38 -3.89 22.22 -1.19
CA MET A 38 -5.05 22.81 -1.85
C MET A 38 -5.98 23.54 -0.87
N VAL A 39 -6.11 23.06 0.37
CA VAL A 39 -6.93 23.68 1.44
C VAL A 39 -6.26 24.91 2.03
N SER A 40 -4.93 24.94 2.10
CA SER A 40 -4.20 26.13 2.56
C SER A 40 -4.28 27.31 1.58
N GLY A 41 -4.70 27.06 0.33
CA GLY A 41 -5.06 28.08 -0.66
C GLY A 41 -6.42 28.75 -0.35
N PRO A 42 -6.81 29.80 -1.09
CA PRO A 42 -7.88 30.74 -0.72
C PRO A 42 -9.32 30.19 -0.88
N TRP A 43 -9.62 29.00 -0.34
CA TRP A 43 -10.96 28.43 -0.29
C TRP A 43 -11.70 28.97 0.94
N ASN A 44 -12.42 30.08 0.78
CA ASN A 44 -13.23 30.69 1.86
C ASN A 44 -14.69 30.23 1.82
N GLY A 45 -15.33 30.07 2.99
CA GLY A 45 -16.80 29.89 3.13
C GLY A 45 -17.32 28.45 3.02
N VAL A 46 -18.55 28.26 2.51
CA VAL A 46 -19.24 26.95 2.38
C VAL A 46 -18.42 25.91 1.58
N ALA A 47 -17.55 26.38 0.68
CA ALA A 47 -16.62 25.54 -0.08
C ALA A 47 -15.58 24.84 0.83
N ALA A 48 -15.15 25.48 1.92
CA ALA A 48 -14.20 24.91 2.87
C ALA A 48 -14.80 23.75 3.69
N GLY A 49 -16.08 23.88 4.09
CA GLY A 49 -16.80 22.82 4.81
C GLY A 49 -16.97 21.54 3.99
N LYS A 50 -17.51 21.67 2.78
CA LYS A 50 -17.64 20.53 1.84
C LYS A 50 -16.30 19.90 1.48
N PHE A 51 -15.25 20.71 1.36
CA PHE A 51 -13.92 20.19 1.05
C PHE A 51 -13.28 19.46 2.25
N ASN A 52 -13.51 19.91 3.49
CA ASN A 52 -13.06 19.18 4.69
C ASN A 52 -13.70 17.78 4.79
N GLU A 53 -14.98 17.66 4.46
CA GLU A 53 -15.67 16.37 4.38
C GLU A 53 -15.05 15.48 3.28
N LEU A 54 -14.82 16.03 2.09
CA LEU A 54 -14.14 15.33 0.98
C LEU A 54 -12.70 14.91 1.34
N LYS A 55 -11.94 15.76 2.04
CA LYS A 55 -10.58 15.45 2.51
C LYS A 55 -10.60 14.26 3.46
N THR A 56 -11.53 14.27 4.40
CA THR A 56 -11.66 13.22 5.41
C THR A 56 -12.06 11.90 4.74
N GLY A 57 -13.04 11.93 3.83
CA GLY A 57 -13.43 10.76 3.05
C GLY A 57 -12.27 10.18 2.23
N GLN A 58 -11.52 11.02 1.52
CA GLN A 58 -10.35 10.59 0.75
C GLN A 58 -9.26 9.98 1.65
N HIS A 59 -8.99 10.57 2.81
CA HIS A 59 -8.02 10.05 3.76
C HIS A 59 -8.39 8.64 4.23
N ASP A 60 -9.66 8.42 4.56
CA ASP A 60 -10.16 7.12 5.02
C ASP A 60 -10.13 6.07 3.90
N GLU A 61 -10.51 6.45 2.69
CA GLU A 61 -10.43 5.60 1.50
C GLU A 61 -8.99 5.17 1.19
N TYR A 62 -8.03 6.10 1.23
CA TYR A 62 -6.62 5.77 1.00
C TYR A 62 -6.05 4.85 2.08
N ASN A 63 -6.44 5.05 3.33
CA ASN A 63 -6.04 4.16 4.41
C ASN A 63 -6.60 2.75 4.24
N LEU A 64 -7.87 2.63 3.85
CA LEU A 64 -8.50 1.35 3.54
C LEU A 64 -7.81 0.64 2.38
N LEU A 65 -7.46 1.39 1.32
CA LEU A 65 -6.74 0.85 0.18
C LEU A 65 -5.36 0.30 0.59
N ILE A 66 -4.59 1.05 1.38
CA ILE A 66 -3.27 0.60 1.86
C ILE A 66 -3.39 -0.62 2.77
N GLN A 67 -4.39 -0.67 3.65
CA GLN A 67 -4.65 -1.86 4.47
C GLN A 67 -4.97 -3.08 3.61
N THR A 68 -5.83 -2.91 2.61
CA THR A 68 -6.19 -3.99 1.67
C THR A 68 -4.97 -4.50 0.91
N LEU A 69 -4.16 -3.59 0.35
CA LEU A 69 -2.92 -3.93 -0.34
C LEU A 69 -1.92 -4.62 0.58
N THR A 70 -1.80 -4.16 1.83
CA THR A 70 -0.94 -4.79 2.84
C THR A 70 -1.39 -6.22 3.10
N ASN A 71 -2.68 -6.45 3.33
CA ASN A 71 -3.23 -7.78 3.56
C ASN A 71 -3.00 -8.73 2.38
N VAL A 72 -3.15 -8.23 1.15
CA VAL A 72 -2.87 -9.00 -0.08
C VAL A 72 -1.38 -9.33 -0.18
N ALA A 73 -0.50 -8.34 0.05
CA ALA A 73 0.95 -8.53 0.03
C ALA A 73 1.40 -9.56 1.07
N GLU A 74 0.91 -9.47 2.30
CA GLU A 74 1.24 -10.43 3.37
C GLU A 74 0.80 -11.86 3.02
N LYS A 75 -0.39 -12.03 2.44
CA LYS A 75 -0.85 -13.35 1.95
C LYS A 75 0.04 -13.87 0.82
N GLY A 76 0.39 -13.02 -0.14
CA GLY A 76 1.28 -13.37 -1.24
C GLY A 76 2.67 -13.80 -0.76
N LYS A 77 3.25 -13.04 0.18
CA LYS A 77 4.54 -13.37 0.81
C LYS A 77 4.51 -14.71 1.52
N LYS A 78 3.44 -14.99 2.30
CA LYS A 78 3.25 -16.30 2.96
C LYS A 78 3.19 -17.44 1.95
N HIS A 79 2.45 -17.30 0.85
CA HIS A 79 2.41 -18.32 -0.19
C HIS A 79 3.78 -18.56 -0.85
N ILE A 80 4.52 -17.49 -1.14
CA ILE A 80 5.89 -17.57 -1.67
C ILE A 80 6.80 -18.35 -0.72
N GLN A 81 6.74 -18.05 0.58
CA GLN A 81 7.51 -18.76 1.60
C GLN A 81 7.11 -20.24 1.65
N SER A 82 5.81 -20.53 1.73
CA SER A 82 5.30 -21.91 1.80
C SER A 82 5.75 -22.75 0.61
N ILE A 83 5.69 -22.19 -0.60
CA ILE A 83 6.17 -22.86 -1.81
C ILE A 83 7.67 -23.14 -1.69
N ALA A 84 8.49 -22.13 -1.39
CA ALA A 84 9.95 -22.27 -1.31
C ALA A 84 10.42 -23.28 -0.25
N THR A 85 9.65 -23.48 0.81
CA THR A 85 9.95 -24.45 1.88
C THR A 85 9.31 -25.82 1.66
N ALA A 86 8.38 -25.98 0.69
CA ALA A 86 7.62 -27.21 0.50
C ALA A 86 8.46 -28.41 0.03
N ASP A 87 9.62 -28.18 -0.59
CA ASP A 87 10.58 -29.24 -0.98
C ASP A 87 11.56 -29.61 0.15
N GLN A 88 11.59 -28.82 1.24
CA GLN A 88 12.51 -29.02 2.38
C GLN A 88 11.86 -29.81 3.53
N ALA A 89 10.61 -30.25 3.38
CA ALA A 89 9.87 -31.07 4.35
C ALA A 89 9.75 -32.52 3.86
#